data_AF-A0A6B2SRZ9-F1
#
_entry.id   AF-A0A6B2SRZ9-F1
#
_cell.length_a   1.000
_cell.length_b   1.000
_cell.length_c   1.000
_cell.angle_alpha   90.00
_cell.angle_beta   90.00
_cell.angle_gamma   90.00
#
_symmetry.space_group_name_H-M   'P 1'
#
loop_
_entity.id
_entity.type
_entity.pdbx_description
1 polymer ?
#
loop_
_entity_poly.entity_id
_entity_poly.type
_entity_poly.pdbx_seq_one_letter_code
_entity_poly.pdbx_strand_id
1 'polypeptide(L)'
;SLDLVRRAEDAGATAVMLTVDVPWMGRRLRDVRNRFALPDHVRAAHLEEGPSAAHRAPSGRASALAAHTAAVFSPALTWSSVEALREHTRLPLVLKGILAAEDAVRAVECGVDAVVVSNHGGRQLDGALPSVDALPDVVGRVAGRCEVLMDSGIRCGTDVLRALALGASGVLVGRPALWGLAAGGEG
;
A
#
# COMPACT_ATOMS: atom_id res chain seq x y z
N SER A 1 -6.91 -5.63 15.78
CA SER A 1 -6.87 -4.53 16.76
C SER A 1 -6.80 -3.19 16.03
N LEU A 2 -7.40 -2.14 16.57
CA LEU A 2 -7.38 -0.77 16.04
C LEU A 2 -6.35 0.14 16.74
N ASP A 3 -5.49 -0.45 17.59
CA ASP A 3 -4.47 0.29 18.35
C ASP A 3 -3.53 1.11 17.46
N LEU A 4 -3.17 0.58 16.29
CA LEU A 4 -2.32 1.30 15.33
C LEU A 4 -2.97 2.58 14.81
N VAL A 5 -4.29 2.56 14.59
CA VAL A 5 -5.04 3.72 14.10
C VAL A 5 -5.07 4.79 15.18
N ARG A 6 -5.39 4.42 16.43
CA ARG A 6 -5.36 5.34 17.58
C ARG A 6 -3.98 5.95 17.81
N ARG A 7 -2.92 5.12 17.77
CA ARG A 7 -1.54 5.60 17.88
C ARG A 7 -1.17 6.58 16.76
N ALA A 8 -1.68 6.37 15.54
CA ALA A 8 -1.46 7.30 14.44
C ALA A 8 -2.20 8.63 14.67
N GLU A 9 -3.44 8.59 15.15
CA GLU A 9 -4.21 9.78 15.55
C GLU A 9 -3.49 10.56 16.65
N ASP A 10 -3.05 9.89 17.72
CA ASP A 10 -2.32 10.49 18.84
C ASP A 10 -0.98 11.12 18.40
N ALA A 11 -0.35 10.56 17.37
CA ALA A 11 0.87 11.09 16.77
C ALA A 11 0.63 12.25 15.79
N GLY A 12 -0.63 12.67 15.58
CA GLY A 12 -1.00 13.77 14.69
C GLY A 12 -1.06 13.40 13.21
N ALA A 13 -1.22 12.11 12.89
CA ALA A 13 -1.46 11.70 11.51
C ALA A 13 -2.75 12.33 10.97
N THR A 14 -2.75 12.71 9.70
CA THR A 14 -3.87 13.43 9.06
C THR A 14 -4.70 12.54 8.14
N ALA A 15 -4.34 11.26 7.99
CA ALA A 15 -5.07 10.29 7.18
C ALA A 15 -4.69 8.86 7.60
N VAL A 16 -5.58 7.90 7.34
CA VAL A 16 -5.32 6.46 7.45
C VAL A 16 -5.37 5.86 6.06
N MET A 17 -4.27 5.25 5.62
CA MET A 17 -4.21 4.54 4.34
C MET A 17 -4.25 3.03 4.56
N LEU A 18 -5.38 2.41 4.22
CA LEU A 18 -5.53 0.96 4.25
C LEU A 18 -5.08 0.35 2.92
N THR A 19 -4.11 -0.56 2.99
CA THR A 19 -3.67 -1.32 1.82
C THR A 19 -4.56 -2.56 1.63
N VAL A 20 -5.17 -2.70 0.46
CA VAL A 20 -6.15 -3.77 0.15
C VAL A 20 -5.64 -4.81 -0.86
N ASP A 21 -4.43 -4.64 -1.40
CA ASP A 21 -3.85 -5.50 -2.44
C ASP A 21 -2.82 -6.53 -1.93
N VAL A 22 -2.76 -6.76 -0.61
CA VAL A 22 -1.83 -7.73 0.02
C VAL A 22 -2.55 -8.74 0.94
N PRO A 23 -3.58 -9.46 0.45
CA PRO A 23 -4.14 -10.58 1.24
C PRO A 23 -3.10 -11.69 1.44
N TRP A 24 -2.20 -11.86 0.45
CA TRP A 24 -1.05 -12.75 0.50
C TRP A 24 0.16 -12.01 -0.08
N MET A 25 1.34 -12.28 0.47
CA MET A 25 2.55 -11.65 -0.03
C MET A 25 2.89 -12.17 -1.44
N GLY A 26 2.99 -11.27 -2.41
CA GLY A 26 3.45 -11.57 -3.77
C GLY A 26 4.82 -12.27 -3.80
N ARG A 27 4.98 -13.20 -4.73
CA ARG A 27 6.18 -14.05 -4.83
C ARG A 27 7.34 -13.31 -5.50
N ARG A 28 8.17 -12.66 -4.69
CA ARG A 28 9.36 -11.92 -5.14
C ARG A 28 10.57 -12.86 -5.26
N LEU A 29 10.88 -13.29 -6.49
CA LEU A 29 11.92 -14.31 -6.74
C LEU A 29 13.32 -13.91 -6.23
N ARG A 30 13.66 -12.62 -6.25
CA ARG A 30 14.94 -12.12 -5.69
C ARG A 30 15.01 -12.35 -4.19
N ASP A 31 13.93 -12.08 -3.46
CA ASP A 31 13.88 -12.28 -2.00
C ASP A 31 14.07 -13.75 -1.64
N VAL A 32 13.50 -14.67 -2.44
CA VAL A 32 13.66 -16.13 -2.26
C VAL A 32 15.10 -16.56 -2.56
N ARG A 33 15.66 -16.16 -3.71
CA ARG A 33 17.03 -16.53 -4.12
C ARG A 33 18.08 -16.01 -3.14
N ASN A 34 17.91 -14.80 -2.65
CA ASN A 34 18.84 -14.14 -1.75
C ASN A 34 18.59 -14.50 -0.27
N ARG A 35 17.56 -15.32 0.01
CA ARG A 35 17.10 -15.62 1.37
C ARG A 35 16.93 -14.35 2.23
N PHE A 36 16.27 -13.35 1.67
CA PHE A 36 16.10 -12.05 2.31
C PHE A 36 15.49 -12.20 3.71
N ALA A 37 16.16 -11.58 4.69
CA ALA A 37 15.74 -11.39 6.07
C ALA A 37 16.19 -10.00 6.55
N LEU A 38 15.47 -9.42 7.49
CA LEU A 38 15.85 -8.14 8.10
C LEU A 38 17.12 -8.31 8.96
N PRO A 39 18.05 -7.33 8.95
CA PRO A 39 19.16 -7.29 9.89
C PRO A 39 18.70 -7.24 11.35
N ASP A 40 19.52 -7.79 12.25
CA ASP A 40 19.21 -7.86 13.69
C ASP A 40 19.12 -6.52 14.41
N HIS A 41 19.43 -5.39 13.77
CA HIS A 41 19.21 -4.06 14.35
C HIS A 41 17.99 -3.33 13.75
N VAL A 42 17.32 -3.89 12.74
CA VAL A 42 16.17 -3.25 12.07
C VAL A 42 14.88 -3.89 12.56
N ARG A 43 13.90 -3.10 13.00
CA ARG A 43 12.61 -3.60 13.51
C ARG A 43 11.43 -2.81 12.94
N ALA A 44 10.28 -3.45 12.85
CA ALA A 44 9.01 -2.76 12.58
C ALA A 44 8.54 -2.07 13.86
N ALA A 45 8.92 -0.80 14.04
CA ALA A 45 8.76 -0.04 15.29
C ALA A 45 7.32 0.09 15.83
N HIS A 46 6.31 -0.18 15.00
CA HIS A 46 4.91 -0.11 15.38
C HIS A 46 4.25 -1.48 15.62
N LEU A 47 4.92 -2.58 15.29
CA LEU A 47 4.43 -3.95 15.51
C LEU A 47 5.04 -4.55 16.78
N GLU A 48 4.72 -5.82 17.08
CA GLU A 48 5.16 -6.56 18.28
C GLU A 48 6.65 -6.35 18.62
N GLU A 49 6.93 -6.31 19.92
CA GLU A 49 8.29 -6.19 20.45
C GLU A 49 9.06 -7.52 20.30
N GLY A 50 10.26 -7.45 19.71
CA GLY A 50 11.20 -8.58 19.61
C GLY A 50 11.45 -9.11 18.19
N PRO A 51 12.22 -10.21 18.05
CA PRO A 51 12.53 -10.82 16.75
C PRO A 51 11.27 -11.45 16.13
N SER A 52 10.77 -10.87 15.04
CA SER A 52 9.67 -11.44 14.25
C SER A 52 10.15 -12.43 13.19
N ALA A 53 9.21 -13.13 12.55
CA ALA A 53 9.49 -13.98 11.39
C ALA A 53 10.24 -13.27 10.25
N ALA A 54 10.22 -11.94 10.19
CA ALA A 54 10.96 -11.16 9.20
C ALA A 54 12.49 -11.24 9.34
N HIS A 55 13.00 -11.65 10.50
CA HIS A 55 14.44 -11.78 10.80
C HIS A 55 14.98 -13.19 10.53
N ARG A 56 14.09 -14.15 10.28
CA ARG A 56 14.47 -15.56 10.12
C ARG A 56 14.21 -15.97 8.69
N ALA A 57 15.27 -16.28 7.94
CA ALA A 57 15.12 -16.86 6.62
C ALA A 57 14.45 -18.24 6.75
N PRO A 58 13.20 -18.41 6.27
CA PRO A 58 12.44 -19.64 6.50
C PRO A 58 13.06 -20.83 5.76
N SER A 59 12.78 -22.04 6.23
CA SER A 59 13.07 -23.26 5.49
C SER A 59 12.10 -23.38 4.29
N GLY A 60 12.62 -23.43 3.06
CA GLY A 60 11.81 -23.66 1.86
C GLY A 60 11.86 -22.52 0.82
N ARG A 61 10.79 -22.38 0.04
CA ARG A 61 10.70 -21.45 -1.12
C ARG A 61 10.07 -20.08 -0.80
N ALA A 62 9.73 -19.81 0.47
CA ALA A 62 9.19 -18.53 0.90
C ALA A 62 10.31 -17.56 1.32
N SER A 63 10.06 -16.25 1.27
CA SER A 63 10.94 -15.25 1.89
C SER A 63 10.55 -15.00 3.35
N ALA A 64 11.45 -14.44 4.16
CA ALA A 64 11.13 -14.06 5.54
C ALA A 64 9.98 -13.05 5.61
N LEU A 65 9.91 -12.15 4.62
CA LEU A 65 8.80 -11.21 4.51
C LEU A 65 7.46 -11.91 4.23
N ALA A 66 7.43 -12.91 3.35
CA ALA A 66 6.21 -13.68 3.09
C ALA A 66 5.75 -14.44 4.34
N ALA A 67 6.68 -15.02 5.09
CA ALA A 67 6.38 -15.69 6.36
C ALA A 67 5.84 -14.70 7.41
N HIS A 68 6.42 -13.51 7.50
CA HIS A 68 5.95 -12.46 8.41
C HIS A 68 4.56 -11.94 8.04
N THR A 69 4.30 -11.65 6.77
CA THR A 69 2.97 -11.24 6.31
C THR A 69 1.92 -12.30 6.65
N ALA A 70 2.20 -13.58 6.40
CA ALA A 70 1.27 -14.66 6.74
C ALA A 70 0.99 -14.78 8.25
N ALA A 71 1.93 -14.38 9.11
CA ALA A 71 1.77 -14.43 10.55
C ALA A 71 1.01 -13.21 11.12
N VAL A 72 1.15 -12.04 10.49
CA VAL A 72 0.67 -10.77 11.07
C VAL A 72 -0.56 -10.22 10.34
N PHE A 73 -0.73 -10.51 9.05
CA PHE A 73 -1.79 -9.92 8.24
C PHE A 73 -2.97 -10.88 8.16
N SER A 74 -4.18 -10.35 8.33
CA SER A 74 -5.39 -11.11 8.07
C SER A 74 -5.60 -11.25 6.55
N PRO A 75 -5.68 -12.47 6.00
CA PRO A 75 -6.02 -12.67 4.59
C PRO A 75 -7.50 -12.40 4.30
N ALA A 76 -8.33 -12.21 5.34
CA ALA A 76 -9.78 -12.11 5.27
C ALA A 76 -10.30 -10.66 5.22
N LEU A 77 -9.53 -9.72 4.65
CA LEU A 77 -10.02 -8.36 4.44
C LEU A 77 -11.18 -8.38 3.43
N THR A 78 -12.31 -7.81 3.85
CA THR A 78 -13.53 -7.67 3.07
C THR A 78 -14.00 -6.21 3.12
N TRP A 79 -14.99 -5.84 2.30
CA TRP A 79 -15.61 -4.52 2.38
C TRP A 79 -16.19 -4.19 3.75
N SER A 80 -16.71 -5.17 4.50
CA SER A 80 -17.14 -4.95 5.89
C SER A 80 -15.99 -4.55 6.83
N SER A 81 -14.74 -4.91 6.51
CA SER A 81 -13.57 -4.43 7.25
C SER A 81 -13.29 -2.94 7.00
N VAL A 82 -13.57 -2.46 5.79
CA VAL A 82 -13.48 -1.03 5.43
C VAL A 82 -14.55 -0.23 6.17
N GLU A 83 -15.79 -0.73 6.14
CA GLU A 83 -16.93 -0.13 6.86
C GLU A 83 -16.65 -0.05 8.37
N ALA A 84 -16.17 -1.16 8.97
CA ALA A 84 -15.77 -1.17 10.37
C ALA A 84 -14.63 -0.18 10.66
N LEU A 85 -13.61 -0.08 9.79
CA LEU A 85 -12.53 0.89 9.99
C LEU A 85 -13.06 2.33 9.93
N ARG A 86 -13.95 2.63 8.97
CA ARG A 86 -14.58 3.95 8.83
C ARG A 86 -15.32 4.38 10.09
N GLU A 87 -15.98 3.45 10.80
CA GLU A 87 -16.68 3.72 12.06
C GLU A 87 -15.74 4.09 13.22
N HIS A 88 -14.47 3.70 13.15
CA HIS A 88 -13.53 3.79 14.28
C HIS A 88 -12.47 4.89 14.15
N THR A 89 -12.42 5.60 13.04
CA THR A 89 -11.57 6.79 12.88
C THR A 89 -12.34 7.90 12.21
N ARG A 90 -12.01 9.16 12.54
CA ARG A 90 -12.51 10.35 11.82
C ARG A 90 -11.49 10.92 10.85
N LEU A 91 -10.28 10.38 10.82
CA LEU A 91 -9.29 10.78 9.83
C LEU A 91 -9.79 10.43 8.42
N PRO A 92 -9.37 11.20 7.41
CA PRO A 92 -9.50 10.81 6.01
C PRO A 92 -9.04 9.36 5.79
N LEU A 93 -9.94 8.52 5.28
CA LEU A 93 -9.67 7.13 4.98
C LEU A 93 -9.30 7.01 3.50
N VAL A 94 -8.15 6.39 3.24
CA VAL A 94 -7.63 6.18 1.88
C VAL A 94 -7.47 4.69 1.61
N LEU A 95 -8.04 4.18 0.52
CA LEU A 95 -7.83 2.79 0.09
C LEU A 95 -6.75 2.70 -0.98
N LYS A 96 -5.70 1.94 -0.71
CA LYS A 96 -4.57 1.74 -1.63
C LYS A 96 -4.56 0.33 -2.20
N GLY A 97 -4.42 0.23 -3.53
CA GLY A 97 -4.36 -1.05 -4.24
C GLY A 97 -5.53 -1.27 -5.19
N ILE A 98 -6.21 -0.19 -5.58
CA ILE A 98 -7.36 -0.24 -6.48
C ILE A 98 -6.86 -0.29 -7.93
N LEU A 99 -7.38 -1.23 -8.71
CA LEU A 99 -7.12 -1.32 -10.16
C LEU A 99 -8.42 -1.47 -10.96
N ALA A 100 -9.45 -2.07 -10.36
CA ALA A 100 -10.79 -2.15 -10.95
C ALA A 100 -11.62 -0.91 -10.57
N ALA A 101 -12.35 -0.39 -11.54
CA ALA A 101 -13.19 0.78 -11.33
C ALA A 101 -14.42 0.46 -10.47
N GLU A 102 -14.89 -0.78 -10.48
CA GLU A 102 -15.95 -1.30 -9.62
C GLU A 102 -15.56 -1.23 -8.14
N ASP A 103 -14.31 -1.58 -7.81
CA ASP A 103 -13.80 -1.48 -6.45
C ASP A 103 -13.67 -0.01 -6.02
N ALA A 104 -13.34 0.90 -6.94
CA ALA A 104 -13.33 2.33 -6.65
C ALA A 104 -14.75 2.86 -6.33
N VAL A 105 -15.76 2.42 -7.09
CA VAL A 105 -17.17 2.75 -6.80
C VAL A 105 -17.56 2.21 -5.43
N ARG A 106 -17.17 0.96 -5.11
CA ARG A 106 -17.49 0.37 -3.80
C ARG A 106 -16.79 1.10 -2.66
N ALA A 107 -15.55 1.55 -2.85
CA ALA A 107 -14.84 2.38 -1.88
C ALA A 107 -15.61 3.68 -1.58
N VAL A 108 -16.11 4.36 -2.62
CA VAL A 108 -16.95 5.55 -2.46
C VAL A 108 -18.22 5.25 -1.66
N GLU A 109 -18.90 4.13 -1.94
CA GLU A 109 -20.09 3.70 -1.19
C GLU A 109 -19.80 3.44 0.30
N CYS A 110 -18.57 3.02 0.63
CA CYS A 110 -18.11 2.84 2.01
C CYS A 110 -17.67 4.16 2.69
N GLY A 111 -17.80 5.32 2.02
CA GLY A 111 -17.44 6.62 2.60
C GLY A 111 -15.93 6.85 2.71
N VAL A 112 -15.15 6.28 1.80
CA VAL A 112 -13.70 6.51 1.68
C VAL A 112 -13.44 7.87 1.04
N ASP A 113 -12.49 8.62 1.60
CA ASP A 113 -12.16 9.99 1.18
C ASP A 113 -11.22 10.05 -0.03
N ALA A 114 -10.41 9.01 -0.24
CA ALA A 114 -9.58 8.88 -1.42
C ALA A 114 -9.26 7.42 -1.79
N VAL A 115 -8.97 7.17 -3.06
CA VAL A 115 -8.41 5.89 -3.53
C VAL A 115 -7.02 6.10 -4.13
N VAL A 116 -6.16 5.09 -4.02
CA VAL A 116 -4.87 5.05 -4.73
C VAL A 116 -4.91 3.95 -5.77
N VAL A 117 -4.84 4.35 -7.04
CA VAL A 117 -4.65 3.46 -8.17
C VAL A 117 -3.23 2.90 -8.11
N SER A 118 -3.11 1.61 -7.76
CA SER A 118 -1.84 1.01 -7.37
C SER A 118 -1.81 -0.48 -7.66
N ASN A 119 -0.71 -0.96 -8.26
CA ASN A 119 -0.39 -2.38 -8.35
C ASN A 119 0.74 -2.77 -7.37
N HIS A 120 0.86 -2.02 -6.27
CA HIS A 120 1.89 -2.16 -5.26
C HIS A 120 3.32 -2.01 -5.81
N GLY A 121 3.49 -1.21 -6.86
CA GLY A 121 4.75 -1.06 -7.57
C GLY A 121 5.18 -2.32 -8.34
N GLY A 122 4.23 -3.15 -8.79
CA GLY A 122 4.47 -4.37 -9.53
C GLY A 122 5.04 -5.50 -8.67
N ARG A 123 4.55 -5.64 -7.43
CA ARG A 123 5.14 -6.54 -6.42
C ARG A 123 4.18 -7.58 -5.83
N GLN A 124 2.90 -7.53 -6.20
CA GLN A 124 1.87 -8.44 -5.68
C GLN A 124 1.48 -9.47 -6.75
N LEU A 125 0.53 -9.11 -7.62
CA LEU A 125 0.12 -9.92 -8.76
C LEU A 125 0.91 -9.52 -10.01
N ASP A 126 1.73 -10.41 -10.52
CA ASP A 126 2.43 -10.21 -11.80
C ASP A 126 1.44 -10.31 -12.96
N GLY A 127 1.62 -9.46 -13.97
CA GLY A 127 0.66 -9.31 -15.08
C GLY A 127 -0.59 -8.48 -14.73
N ALA A 128 -0.69 -7.93 -13.52
CA ALA A 128 -1.72 -6.93 -13.22
C ALA A 128 -1.55 -5.67 -14.08
N LEU A 129 -2.65 -4.94 -14.30
CA LEU A 129 -2.64 -3.70 -15.08
C LEU A 129 -1.60 -2.70 -14.55
N PRO A 130 -0.87 -1.99 -15.43
CA PRO A 130 -0.16 -0.79 -15.06
C PRO A 130 -1.12 0.22 -14.45
N SER A 131 -0.75 0.84 -13.32
CA SER A 131 -1.65 1.79 -12.63
C SER A 131 -2.04 2.98 -13.51
N VAL A 132 -1.21 3.37 -14.47
CA VAL A 132 -1.52 4.46 -15.42
C VAL A 132 -2.63 4.07 -16.40
N ASP A 133 -2.72 2.79 -16.76
CA ASP A 133 -3.73 2.29 -17.70
C ASP A 133 -5.09 2.12 -16.99
N ALA A 134 -5.08 1.74 -15.70
CA ALA A 134 -6.28 1.65 -14.88
C ALA A 134 -6.84 3.02 -14.45
N LEU A 135 -6.00 4.06 -14.43
CA LEU A 135 -6.34 5.36 -13.87
C LEU A 135 -7.57 6.02 -14.52
N PRO A 136 -7.69 6.13 -15.87
CA PRO A 136 -8.81 6.84 -16.49
C PRO A 136 -10.17 6.24 -16.16
N ASP A 137 -10.27 4.90 -16.14
CA ASP A 137 -11.52 4.20 -15.82
C ASP A 137 -11.92 4.43 -14.35
N VAL A 138 -10.95 4.34 -13.43
CA VAL A 138 -11.18 4.63 -12.00
C VAL A 138 -11.65 6.08 -11.81
N VAL A 139 -10.96 7.06 -12.41
CA VAL A 139 -11.34 8.48 -12.34
C VAL A 139 -12.76 8.69 -12.87
N GLY A 140 -13.06 8.12 -14.06
CA GLY A 140 -14.36 8.24 -14.69
C GLY A 140 -15.51 7.67 -13.85
N ARG A 141 -15.27 6.56 -13.14
CA ARG A 141 -16.30 5.89 -12.32
C ARG A 141 -16.44 6.47 -10.91
N VAL A 142 -15.35 7.00 -10.34
CA VAL A 142 -15.40 7.78 -9.09
C VAL A 142 -16.19 9.06 -9.32
N ALA A 143 -16.03 9.71 -10.47
CA ALA A 143 -16.80 10.89 -10.89
C ALA A 143 -16.76 12.03 -9.86
N GLY A 144 -15.57 12.29 -9.29
CA GLY A 144 -15.34 13.38 -8.33
C GLY A 144 -15.92 13.15 -6.93
N ARG A 145 -16.41 11.94 -6.62
CA ARG A 145 -16.97 11.61 -5.30
C ARG A 145 -15.91 11.40 -4.21
N CYS A 146 -14.67 11.14 -4.60
CA CYS A 146 -13.50 11.11 -3.72
C CYS A 146 -12.23 11.47 -4.51
N GLU A 147 -11.13 11.75 -3.82
CA GLU A 147 -9.84 12.02 -4.47
C GLU A 147 -9.26 10.75 -5.09
N VAL A 148 -8.61 10.87 -6.25
CA VAL A 148 -7.95 9.74 -6.92
C VAL A 148 -6.46 10.00 -7.00
N LEU A 149 -5.68 9.25 -6.23
CA LEU A 149 -4.22 9.28 -6.26
C LEU A 149 -3.68 8.11 -7.11
N MET A 150 -2.41 8.19 -7.52
CA MET A 150 -1.76 7.12 -8.26
C MET A 150 -0.32 6.88 -7.78
N ASP A 151 0.12 5.62 -7.75
CA ASP A 151 1.55 5.28 -7.58
C ASP A 151 2.07 4.38 -8.73
N SER A 152 3.18 3.67 -8.50
CA SER A 152 3.65 2.60 -9.42
C SER A 152 4.18 3.05 -10.78
N GLY A 153 5.26 3.83 -10.79
CA GLY A 153 6.02 4.08 -12.03
C GLY A 153 6.58 5.49 -12.15
N ILE A 154 6.16 6.41 -11.29
CA ILE A 154 6.59 7.81 -11.30
C ILE A 154 8.10 7.95 -11.06
N ARG A 155 8.83 8.53 -12.00
CA ARG A 155 10.28 8.75 -11.93
C ARG A 155 10.70 10.18 -12.24
N CYS A 156 9.86 10.95 -12.93
CA CYS A 156 10.17 12.32 -13.30
C CYS A 156 8.91 13.19 -13.35
N GLY A 157 9.10 14.50 -13.48
CA GLY A 157 8.00 15.47 -13.51
C GLY A 157 7.02 15.25 -14.66
N THR A 158 7.45 14.70 -15.80
CA THR A 158 6.53 14.39 -16.91
C THR A 158 5.61 13.21 -16.60
N ASP A 159 6.05 12.26 -15.77
CA ASP A 159 5.17 11.19 -15.27
C ASP A 159 4.09 11.76 -14.35
N VAL A 160 4.46 12.73 -13.49
CA VAL A 160 3.52 13.45 -12.64
C VAL A 160 2.50 14.19 -13.50
N LEU A 161 2.98 14.97 -14.49
CA LEU A 161 2.12 15.73 -15.38
C LEU A 161 1.13 14.84 -16.14
N ARG A 162 1.57 13.66 -16.61
CA ARG A 162 0.69 12.68 -17.27
C ARG A 162 -0.37 12.14 -16.34
N ALA A 163 -0.02 11.76 -15.11
CA ALA A 163 -0.99 11.25 -14.14
C ALA A 163 -2.05 12.32 -13.81
N LEU A 164 -1.63 13.57 -13.59
CA LEU A 164 -2.54 14.69 -13.35
C LEU A 164 -3.44 14.96 -14.57
N ALA A 165 -2.89 14.92 -15.78
CA ALA A 165 -3.66 15.10 -17.02
C ALA A 165 -4.69 13.99 -17.26
N LEU A 166 -4.45 12.79 -16.73
CA LEU A 166 -5.39 11.67 -16.72
C LEU A 166 -6.40 11.72 -15.57
N GLY A 167 -6.36 12.77 -14.74
CA GLY A 167 -7.35 13.04 -13.70
C GLY A 167 -6.97 12.54 -12.30
N ALA A 168 -5.72 12.13 -12.07
CA ALA A 168 -5.25 11.95 -10.70
C ALA A 168 -5.14 13.31 -10.00
N SER A 169 -5.50 13.36 -8.72
CA SER A 169 -5.34 14.51 -7.83
C SER A 169 -3.90 14.67 -7.33
N GLY A 170 -3.11 13.60 -7.41
CA GLY A 170 -1.73 13.57 -6.94
C GLY A 170 -1.09 12.21 -7.16
N VAL A 171 0.23 12.13 -6.93
CA VAL A 171 0.97 10.89 -7.09
C VAL A 171 1.81 10.55 -5.87
N LEU A 172 2.05 9.26 -5.65
CA LEU A 172 2.96 8.76 -4.61
C LEU A 172 4.20 8.13 -5.23
N VAL A 173 5.33 8.29 -4.53
CA VAL A 173 6.64 7.81 -5.00
C VAL A 173 7.21 6.83 -3.99
N GLY A 174 7.47 5.59 -4.44
CA GLY A 174 8.04 4.53 -3.60
C GLY A 174 9.55 4.41 -3.73
N ARG A 175 10.03 3.60 -4.69
CA ARG A 175 11.46 3.26 -4.84
C ARG A 175 12.40 4.49 -4.90
N PRO A 176 12.09 5.59 -5.63
CA PRO A 176 12.98 6.74 -5.67
C PRO A 176 13.33 7.35 -4.30
N ALA A 177 12.40 7.35 -3.33
CA ALA A 177 12.68 7.82 -1.98
C ALA A 177 13.76 6.95 -1.30
N LEU A 178 13.66 5.62 -1.44
CA LEU A 178 14.65 4.68 -0.90
C LEU A 178 16.01 4.81 -1.61
N TRP A 179 16.02 5.13 -2.90
CA TRP A 179 17.27 5.37 -3.64
C TRP A 179 17.98 6.64 -3.17
N GLY A 180 17.23 7.72 -2.93
CA GLY A 180 17.77 8.94 -2.33
C GLY A 180 18.37 8.69 -0.94
N LEU A 181 17.65 7.95 -0.09
CA LEU A 181 18.15 7.55 1.23
C LEU A 181 19.47 6.76 1.14
N ALA A 182 19.56 5.80 0.21
CA ALA A 182 20.75 4.98 0.04
C ALA A 182 21.96 5.72 -0.56
N ALA A 183 21.71 6.77 -1.37
CA ALA A 183 22.77 7.52 -2.04
C ALA A 183 23.46 8.57 -1.16
N GLY A 184 22.80 9.00 -0.08
CA GLY A 184 23.34 10.04 0.81
C GLY A 184 22.40 10.49 1.92
N GLY A 185 21.09 10.22 1.80
CA GLY A 185 20.09 10.59 2.80
C GLY A 185 20.02 12.09 3.09
N GLU A 186 19.17 12.45 4.04
CA GLU A 186 19.35 13.66 4.85
C GLU A 186 19.71 13.17 6.25
N GLY A 187 20.76 13.76 6.84
CA GLY A 187 21.15 13.54 8.23
C GLY A 187 20.32 14.39 9.18
#